data_AF-A0A7C5HWE3-F1
#
_entry.id   AF-A0A7C5HWE3-F1
#
_cell.length_a   1.000
_cell.length_b   1.000
_cell.length_c   1.000
_cell.angle_alpha   90.00
_cell.angle_beta   90.00
_cell.angle_gamma   90.00
#
_symmetry.space_group_name_H-M   'P 1'
#
loop_
_entity.id
_entity.type
_entity.pdbx_description
1 polymer ?
#
loop_
_entity_poly.entity_id
_entity_poly.type
_entity_poly.pdbx_seq_one_letter_code
_entity_poly.pdbx_strand_id
1 'polypeptide(L)'
;MHKKQEIIIRSNRNGESISRISRETGVCRKTVREYIRVYSEEKKRLREECGFDEKELIEEIVKAPKYDSSNRKKRKITDEIV
;
A
#
# COMPACT_ATOMS: atom_id res chain seq x y z
N MET A 1 12.16 -4.70 9.84
CA MET A 1 11.92 -3.35 9.26
C MET A 1 10.55 -3.31 8.61
N HIS A 2 9.71 -2.34 8.97
CA HIS A 2 8.35 -2.19 8.43
C HIS A 2 8.39 -1.55 7.03
N LYS A 3 8.55 -2.38 5.99
CA LYS A 3 8.69 -1.92 4.59
C LYS A 3 7.56 -0.98 4.14
N LYS A 4 6.32 -1.20 4.60
CA LYS A 4 5.16 -0.33 4.31
C LYS A 4 5.39 1.12 4.77
N GLN A 5 5.87 1.29 6.00
CA GLN A 5 6.16 2.61 6.60
C GLN A 5 7.24 3.34 5.83
N GLU A 6 8.34 2.64 5.53
CA GLU A 6 9.45 3.20 4.77
C GLU A 6 8.99 3.72 3.39
N ILE A 7 8.20 2.91 2.67
CA ILE A 7 7.64 3.29 1.37
C ILE A 7 6.80 4.57 1.48
N ILE A 8 5.90 4.66 2.46
CA ILE A 8 5.01 5.81 2.64
C ILE A 8 5.83 7.07 2.96
N ILE A 9 6.80 6.98 3.88
CA ILE A 9 7.65 8.12 4.25
C ILE A 9 8.48 8.60 3.05
N ARG A 10 9.12 7.70 2.31
CA ARG A 10 9.97 8.06 1.16
C ARG A 10 9.17 8.69 0.03
N SER A 11 7.96 8.20 -0.24
CA SER A 11 7.10 8.81 -1.26
C SER A 11 6.58 10.18 -0.85
N ASN A 12 6.15 10.36 0.41
CA ASN A 12 5.48 11.59 0.84
C ASN A 12 6.44 12.69 1.31
N ARG A 13 7.55 12.32 1.96
CA ARG A 13 8.52 13.26 2.52
C ARG A 13 9.66 13.56 1.54
N ASN A 14 10.15 12.54 0.83
CA ASN A 14 11.31 12.68 -0.05
C ASN A 14 10.92 12.82 -1.54
N GLY A 15 9.63 12.64 -1.89
CA GLY A 15 9.15 12.73 -3.27
C GLY A 15 9.73 11.66 -4.21
N GLU A 16 10.18 10.53 -3.66
CA GLU A 16 10.85 9.50 -4.44
C GLU A 16 9.89 8.77 -5.39
N SER A 17 10.39 8.42 -6.59
CA SER A 17 9.58 7.68 -7.56
C SER A 17 9.35 6.23 -7.11
N ILE A 18 8.20 5.67 -7.51
CA ILE A 18 7.82 4.26 -7.28
C ILE A 18 8.94 3.30 -7.72
N SER A 19 9.58 3.58 -8.86
CA SER A 19 10.67 2.77 -9.40
C SER A 19 11.91 2.78 -8.51
N ARG A 20 12.26 3.94 -7.93
CA ARG A 20 13.39 4.08 -7.01
C ARG A 20 13.12 3.32 -5.71
N ILE A 21 11.96 3.57 -5.10
CA ILE A 21 11.56 2.91 -3.85
C ILE A 21 11.52 1.38 -4.03
N SER A 22 11.00 0.90 -5.16
CA SER A 22 10.94 -0.54 -5.47
C SER A 22 12.32 -1.19 -5.58
N ARG A 23 13.29 -0.51 -6.22
CA ARG A 23 14.67 -1.01 -6.35
C ARG A 23 15.37 -1.10 -5.00
N GLU A 24 15.15 -0.11 -4.13
CA GLU A 24 15.85 -0.05 -2.84
C GLU A 24 15.21 -0.93 -1.76
N THR A 25 13.87 -1.00 -1.70
CA THR A 25 13.16 -1.80 -0.68
C THR A 25 13.00 -3.27 -1.06
N GLY A 26 13.25 -3.61 -2.33
CA GLY A 26 13.00 -4.93 -2.92
C GLY A 26 11.51 -5.29 -3.01
N VAL A 27 10.61 -4.31 -2.85
CA VAL A 27 9.16 -4.49 -2.94
C VAL A 27 8.71 -4.27 -4.38
N CYS A 28 7.76 -5.08 -4.85
CA CYS A 28 7.21 -4.96 -6.19
C CYS A 28 6.57 -3.58 -6.41
N ARG A 29 6.80 -2.98 -7.59
CA ARG A 29 6.25 -1.66 -7.98
C ARG A 29 4.73 -1.57 -7.78
N LYS A 30 3.99 -2.66 -8.03
CA LYS A 30 2.54 -2.71 -7.81
C LYS A 30 2.20 -2.51 -6.32
N THR A 31 2.92 -3.17 -5.42
CA THR A 31 2.74 -3.04 -3.98
C THR A 31 3.14 -1.67 -3.46
N VAL A 32 4.26 -1.11 -3.97
CA VAL A 32 4.68 0.27 -3.64
C VAL A 32 3.60 1.27 -4.06
N ARG A 33 3.07 1.14 -5.28
CA ARG A 33 1.98 1.99 -5.78
C ARG A 33 0.73 1.88 -4.92
N GLU A 34 0.33 0.66 -4.57
CA GLU A 34 -0.85 0.42 -3.75
C GLU A 34 -0.75 1.10 -2.39
N TYR A 35 0.39 0.96 -1.71
CA TYR A 35 0.59 1.59 -0.40
C TYR A 35 0.55 3.12 -0.47
N ILE A 36 1.13 3.71 -1.51
CA ILE A 36 1.07 5.18 -1.71
C ILE A 36 -0.37 5.61 -1.98
N ARG A 37 -1.10 4.86 -2.82
CA ARG A 37 -2.47 5.18 -3.20
C ARG A 37 -3.41 5.13 -1.99
N VAL A 38 -3.43 4.03 -1.25
CA VAL A 38 -4.30 3.85 -0.08
C VAL A 38 -4.06 4.97 0.92
N TYR A 39 -2.79 5.25 1.24
CA TYR A 39 -2.43 6.36 2.13
C TYR A 39 -2.92 7.72 1.62
N SER A 40 -2.82 7.99 0.32
CA SER A 40 -3.27 9.25 -0.27
C SER A 40 -4.80 9.40 -0.25
N GLU A 41 -5.54 8.31 -0.46
CA GLU A 41 -7.00 8.28 -0.43
C GLU A 41 -7.52 8.50 0.99
N GLU A 42 -6.93 7.84 1.99
CA GLU A 42 -7.30 8.05 3.40
C GLU A 42 -6.97 9.46 3.88
N LYS A 43 -5.78 9.97 3.54
CA LYS A 43 -5.41 11.36 3.84
C LYS A 43 -6.39 12.37 3.21
N LYS A 44 -6.92 12.06 2.04
CA LYS A 44 -7.95 12.89 1.38
C LYS A 44 -9.29 12.77 2.10
N ARG A 45 -9.73 11.55 2.43
CA ARG A 45 -10.98 11.31 3.19
C ARG A 45 -10.99 12.05 4.52
N LEU A 46 -9.90 11.94 5.30
CA LEU A 46 -9.73 12.62 6.59
C LEU A 46 -9.65 14.15 6.50
N ARG A 47 -9.34 14.69 5.32
CA ARG A 47 -9.38 16.14 5.08
C ARG A 47 -10.79 16.63 4.75
N GLU A 48 -11.58 15.78 4.10
CA GLU A 48 -12.97 16.06 3.70
C GLU A 48 -13.95 15.89 4.87
N GLU A 49 -13.71 14.91 5.74
CA GLU A 49 -14.38 14.79 7.04
C GLU A 49 -13.78 15.87 7.98
N CYS A 50 -14.59 16.83 8.42
CA CYS A 50 -14.18 18.05 9.15
C CYS A 50 -13.46 17.88 10.52
N GLY A 51 -12.79 16.76 10.77
CA GLY A 51 -11.91 16.52 11.91
C GLY A 51 -10.65 15.84 11.41
N PHE A 52 -9.56 16.59 11.26
CA PHE A 52 -8.27 16.03 10.90
C PHE A 52 -7.74 15.18 12.06
N ASP A 53 -8.12 13.91 12.11
CA ASP A 53 -7.61 12.98 13.12
C ASP A 53 -6.29 12.37 12.65
N GLU A 54 -5.18 13.03 13.01
CA GLU A 54 -3.82 12.56 12.73
C GLU A 54 -3.55 11.15 13.27
N LYS A 55 -4.29 10.73 14.31
CA LYS A 55 -4.11 9.41 14.92
C LYS A 55 -4.51 8.29 13.96
N GLU A 56 -5.61 8.45 13.22
CA GLU A 56 -6.05 7.45 12.23
C GLU A 56 -4.99 7.26 11.12
N LEU A 57 -4.36 8.35 10.70
CA LEU A 57 -3.31 8.32 9.69
C LEU A 57 -2.03 7.62 10.19
N ILE A 58 -1.65 7.88 11.44
CA ILE A 58 -0.51 7.22 12.09
C ILE A 58 -0.79 5.72 12.24
N GLU A 59 -2.02 5.35 12.63
CA GLU A 59 -2.40 3.96 12.74
C GLU A 59 -2.28 3.20 11.42
N GLU A 60 -2.71 3.78 10.30
CA GLU A 60 -2.59 3.09 9.00
C GLU A 60 -1.13 2.89 8.59
N ILE A 61 -0.27 3.88 8.84
CA ILE A 61 1.17 3.75 8.61
C ILE A 61 1.73 2.58 9.42
N VAL A 62 1.34 2.47 10.70
CA VAL A 62 1.88 1.49 11.63
C VAL A 62 1.31 0.08 11.39
N LYS A 63 0.05 -0.03 10.98
CA LYS A 63 -0.64 -1.30 10.75
C LYS A 63 0.06 -2.16 9.69
N ALA A 64 0.08 -3.46 9.96
CA ALA A 64 0.58 -4.46 9.03
C ALA A 64 -0.23 -4.43 7.71
N PRO A 65 0.38 -4.72 6.56
CA PRO A 65 -0.34 -4.75 5.29
C PRO A 65 -1.40 -5.86 5.30
N LYS A 66 -2.65 -5.48 5.01
CA LYS A 66 -3.76 -6.43 4.82
C LYS A 66 -3.89 -6.75 3.33
N TYR A 67 -3.86 -8.03 2.97
CA TYR A 67 -4.06 -8.48 1.60
C TYR A 67 -5.52 -8.92 1.40
N ASP A 68 -6.17 -8.40 0.36
CA ASP A 68 -7.49 -8.89 -0.04
C ASP A 68 -7.36 -10.16 -0.89
N SER A 69 -7.90 -11.26 -0.40
CA SER A 69 -7.97 -12.54 -1.10
C SER A 69 -9.37 -12.88 -1.62
N SER A 70 -10.34 -11.96 -1.54
CA SER A 70 -11.73 -12.16 -1.97
C SER A 70 -11.84 -12.63 -3.43
N ASN A 71 -10.98 -12.11 -4.30
CA ASN A 71 -10.92 -12.45 -5.72
C ASN A 71 -10.19 -13.77 -6.02
N ARG A 72 -9.56 -14.41 -5.02
CA ARG A 72 -8.77 -15.63 -5.20
C ARG A 72 -9.69 -16.86 -5.24
N LYS A 73 -10.05 -17.31 -6.45
CA LYS A 73 -10.82 -18.56 -6.66
C LYS A 73 -9.88 -19.73 -6.93
N LYS A 74 -10.13 -20.88 -6.28
CA LYS A 74 -9.45 -22.14 -6.62
C LYS A 74 -9.89 -22.56 -8.03
N ARG A 75 -8.95 -22.72 -8.96
CA ARG A 75 -9.20 -23.33 -10.27
C ARG A 75 -8.77 -24.80 -10.21
N LYS A 76 -9.63 -25.69 -10.69
CA LYS A 76 -9.26 -27.09 -10.94
C LYS A 76 -8.38 -27.10 -12.19
N ILE A 77 -7.20 -27.69 -12.11
CA ILE A 77 -6.37 -27.98 -13.29
C ILE A 77 -6.88 -29.33 -13.79
N THR A 78 -7.58 -29.33 -14.93
CA THR A 78 -7.93 -30.54 -15.67
C THR A 78 -6.91 -30.75 -16.78
N ASP A 79 -6.73 -32.00 -17.23
CA ASP A 79 -5.75 -32.34 -18.28
C ASP A 79 -6.01 -31.62 -19.61
N GLU A 80 -7.20 -31.06 -19.82
CA GLU A 80 -7.57 -30.22 -20.97
C GLU A 80 -6.88 -28.84 -20.99
N ILE A 81 -6.24 -28.43 -19.90
CA ILE A 81 -5.67 -27.08 -19.70
C ILE A 81 -4.12 -27.10 -19.81
N VAL A 82 -3.48 -28.24 -20.14
CA VAL A 82 -2.02 -28.37 -20.29
C VAL A 82 -1.57 -28.28 -21.75
#